data_AF-A0A7G9BNZ3-F1
#
_entry.id   AF-A0A7G9BNZ3-F1
#
_cell.length_a   1.000
_cell.length_b   1.000
_cell.length_c   1.000
_cell.angle_alpha   90.00
_cell.angle_beta   90.00
_cell.angle_gamma   90.00
#
_symmetry.space_group_name_H-M   'P 1'
#
loop_
_entity.id
_entity.type
_entity.pdbx_description
1 polymer ?
#
loop_
_entity_poly.entity_id
_entity_poly.type
_entity_poly.pdbx_seq_one_letter_code
_entity_poly.pdbx_strand_id
1 'polypeptide(L)'
;MLKTPYFILILFTCGLRCYAQQGDQEQINQLISAEYNMSVLAANRDVLTAYKAFSDENTIFFTPAPKNGLDFLKNKPDLPDIMSWKPVFAKVAKSDEWGFTTGPINWQRIGFSKKYGEYLCVWKRNRKGEWKIAYRAETEHGKPAGKINTTFESPVDNQFRKSRSKARLRQREDIILSTDQLFSTILKADNQTAFNEFLTQNSRLYLPDQQPVIGLDHIKTFLKKQAITIETTANNVDRAYSGELAYSNGNAVIMQNDEAVNCHYIRIWELQEDAMWKVIVEMYFKK
;
A
#
# COMPACT_ATOMS: atom_id res chain seq x y z
N MET A 1 -36.07 -72.37 -6.54
CA MET A 1 -36.26 -70.92 -6.71
C MET A 1 -35.72 -70.23 -5.46
N LEU A 2 -34.43 -69.86 -5.42
CA LEU A 2 -33.86 -69.07 -4.33
C LEU A 2 -33.57 -67.65 -4.84
N LYS A 3 -34.09 -66.63 -4.14
CA LYS A 3 -33.89 -65.22 -4.46
C LYS A 3 -32.75 -64.65 -3.59
N THR A 4 -31.78 -64.06 -4.26
CA THR A 4 -30.67 -63.26 -3.71
C THR A 4 -31.18 -61.92 -3.17
N PRO A 5 -30.72 -61.42 -2.00
CA PRO A 5 -30.92 -60.03 -1.62
C PRO A 5 -29.68 -59.18 -1.99
N TYR A 6 -29.91 -58.13 -2.76
CA TYR A 6 -28.93 -57.08 -3.05
C TYR A 6 -28.88 -56.07 -1.89
N PHE A 7 -27.69 -55.82 -1.35
CA PHE A 7 -27.45 -54.78 -0.36
C PHE A 7 -27.07 -53.48 -1.09
N ILE A 8 -27.93 -52.46 -1.02
CA ILE A 8 -27.68 -51.13 -1.61
C ILE A 8 -26.93 -50.30 -0.57
N LEU A 9 -25.66 -49.98 -0.86
CA LEU A 9 -24.83 -49.08 -0.06
C LEU A 9 -25.08 -47.64 -0.53
N ILE A 10 -25.80 -46.85 0.26
CA ILE A 10 -26.01 -45.42 0.00
C ILE A 10 -24.79 -44.66 0.51
N LEU A 11 -23.93 -44.19 -0.39
CA LEU A 11 -22.85 -43.25 -0.06
C LEU A 11 -23.45 -41.85 0.18
N PHE A 12 -23.46 -41.42 1.44
CA PHE A 12 -23.74 -40.03 1.82
C PHE A 12 -22.46 -39.20 1.57
N THR A 13 -22.39 -38.54 0.41
CA THR A 13 -21.35 -37.53 0.16
C THR A 13 -21.67 -36.29 0.97
N CYS A 14 -21.06 -36.18 2.15
CA CYS A 14 -21.09 -34.97 2.96
C CYS A 14 -20.35 -33.85 2.21
N GLY A 15 -21.08 -32.87 1.70
CA GLY A 15 -20.50 -31.68 1.07
C GLY A 15 -19.74 -30.87 2.11
N LEU A 16 -18.41 -30.96 2.08
CA LEU A 16 -17.53 -30.00 2.74
C LEU A 16 -17.78 -28.63 2.11
N ARG A 17 -18.65 -27.82 2.74
CA ARG A 17 -18.81 -26.42 2.38
C ARG A 17 -17.49 -25.71 2.66
N CYS A 18 -16.88 -25.18 1.61
CA CYS A 18 -15.66 -24.39 1.64
C CYS A 18 -15.92 -23.06 2.36
N TYR A 19 -15.90 -23.07 3.70
CA TYR A 19 -15.99 -21.86 4.53
C TYR A 19 -14.70 -21.03 4.52
N ALA A 20 -13.56 -21.63 4.11
CA ALA A 20 -12.26 -20.96 4.11
C ALA A 20 -12.20 -19.81 3.08
N GLN A 21 -12.68 -20.04 1.85
CA GLN A 21 -12.63 -19.04 0.77
C GLN A 21 -13.54 -17.82 1.02
N GLN A 22 -14.59 -17.96 1.83
CA GLN A 22 -15.51 -16.86 2.14
C GLN A 22 -14.91 -15.84 3.10
N GLY A 23 -14.15 -16.29 4.10
CA GLY A 23 -13.52 -15.41 5.10
C GLY A 23 -12.34 -14.61 4.55
N ASP A 24 -11.55 -15.19 3.64
CA ASP A 24 -10.39 -14.52 3.05
C ASP A 24 -10.82 -13.33 2.20
N GLN A 25 -11.84 -13.50 1.35
CA GLN A 25 -12.35 -12.40 0.53
C GLN A 25 -13.09 -11.33 1.34
N GLU A 26 -13.58 -11.66 2.54
CA GLU A 26 -14.20 -10.70 3.44
C GLU A 26 -13.20 -9.64 3.94
N GLN A 27 -11.97 -10.03 4.28
CA GLN A 27 -10.96 -9.11 4.83
C GLN A 27 -10.62 -7.99 3.85
N ILE A 28 -10.29 -8.34 2.59
CA ILE A 28 -9.94 -7.33 1.59
C ILE A 28 -11.15 -6.46 1.27
N ASN A 29 -12.36 -7.03 1.22
CA ASN A 29 -13.59 -6.29 0.96
C ASN A 29 -13.88 -5.24 2.05
N GLN A 30 -13.58 -5.53 3.32
CA GLN A 30 -13.72 -4.56 4.41
C GLN A 30 -12.74 -3.39 4.26
N LEU A 31 -11.49 -3.66 3.89
CA LEU A 31 -10.49 -2.61 3.61
C LEU A 31 -10.88 -1.75 2.40
N ILE A 32 -11.28 -2.39 1.29
CA ILE A 32 -11.72 -1.70 0.07
C ILE A 32 -12.98 -0.86 0.35
N SER A 33 -13.89 -1.38 1.17
CA SER A 33 -15.08 -0.63 1.58
C SER A 33 -14.72 0.61 2.40
N ALA A 34 -13.73 0.53 3.30
CA ALA A 34 -13.27 1.70 4.05
C ALA A 34 -12.73 2.80 3.12
N GLU A 35 -11.87 2.43 2.16
CA GLU A 35 -11.34 3.36 1.15
C GLU A 35 -12.44 3.97 0.28
N TYR A 36 -13.35 3.12 -0.22
CA TYR A 36 -14.47 3.55 -1.05
C TYR A 36 -15.42 4.49 -0.28
N ASN A 37 -15.78 4.13 0.95
CA ASN A 37 -16.66 4.94 1.80
C ASN A 37 -16.03 6.31 2.12
N MET A 38 -14.71 6.36 2.32
CA MET A 38 -14.00 7.62 2.48
C MET A 38 -14.07 8.48 1.20
N SER A 39 -13.87 7.87 0.03
CA SER A 39 -13.99 8.60 -1.25
C SER A 39 -15.40 9.12 -1.50
N VAL A 40 -16.42 8.29 -1.25
CA VAL A 40 -17.84 8.69 -1.36
C VAL A 40 -18.17 9.81 -0.39
N LEU A 41 -17.68 9.75 0.85
CA LEU A 41 -17.88 10.80 1.82
C LEU A 41 -17.23 12.13 1.38
N ALA A 42 -16.03 12.07 0.79
CA ALA A 42 -15.36 13.26 0.26
C ALA A 42 -16.12 13.88 -0.91
N ALA A 43 -16.67 13.06 -1.81
CA ALA A 43 -17.45 13.50 -2.95
C ALA A 43 -18.83 14.08 -2.54
N ASN A 44 -19.49 13.50 -1.54
CA ASN A 44 -20.83 13.90 -1.11
C ASN A 44 -20.84 15.06 -0.11
N ARG A 45 -19.75 15.24 0.65
CA ARG A 45 -19.61 16.30 1.65
C ARG A 45 -18.45 17.20 1.29
N ASP A 46 -17.26 16.82 1.71
CA ASP A 46 -16.01 17.51 1.44
C ASP A 46 -14.83 16.65 1.94
N VAL A 47 -13.62 16.95 1.45
CA VAL A 47 -12.39 16.20 1.77
C VAL A 47 -12.06 16.27 3.27
N LEU A 48 -12.30 17.42 3.93
CA LEU A 48 -11.98 17.62 5.34
C LEU A 48 -12.83 16.69 6.23
N THR A 49 -14.12 16.59 5.94
CA THR A 49 -15.08 15.71 6.63
C THR A 49 -14.69 14.26 6.46
N ALA A 50 -14.33 13.84 5.24
CA ALA A 50 -13.86 12.49 4.98
C ALA A 50 -12.58 12.16 5.76
N TYR A 51 -11.55 13.00 5.68
CA TYR A 51 -10.31 12.77 6.40
C TYR A 51 -10.51 12.75 7.92
N LYS A 52 -11.36 13.63 8.49
CA LYS A 52 -11.70 13.60 9.91
C LYS A 52 -12.37 12.29 10.34
N ALA A 53 -13.26 11.73 9.52
CA ALA A 53 -13.97 10.49 9.86
C ALA A 53 -13.06 9.25 9.90
N PHE A 54 -12.03 9.22 9.05
CA PHE A 54 -11.11 8.08 8.90
C PHE A 54 -9.76 8.27 9.57
N SER A 55 -9.52 9.43 10.21
CA SER A 55 -8.29 9.67 11.00
C SER A 55 -8.48 9.34 12.48
N ASP A 56 -7.37 9.04 13.15
CA ASP A 56 -7.24 8.95 14.59
C ASP A 56 -5.92 9.62 15.05
N GLU A 57 -5.57 9.50 16.33
CA GLU A 57 -4.36 10.11 16.91
C GLU A 57 -3.04 9.64 16.28
N ASN A 58 -3.03 8.49 15.61
CA ASN A 58 -1.86 7.89 14.98
C ASN A 58 -1.78 8.18 13.48
N THR A 59 -2.79 8.84 12.90
CA THR A 59 -2.79 9.20 11.49
C THR A 59 -1.67 10.17 11.16
N ILE A 60 -0.96 9.93 10.06
CA ILE A 60 0.02 10.85 9.50
C ILE A 60 -0.32 11.17 8.04
N PHE A 61 -0.45 12.46 7.73
CA PHE A 61 -0.54 12.94 6.35
C PHE A 61 0.81 13.46 5.90
N PHE A 62 1.22 13.12 4.68
CA PHE A 62 2.38 13.72 4.03
C PHE A 62 1.92 14.88 3.16
N THR A 63 2.15 16.12 3.63
CA THR A 63 1.70 17.36 2.95
C THR A 63 2.67 18.53 3.11
N PRO A 64 3.82 18.55 2.39
CA PRO A 64 4.56 17.43 1.80
C PRO A 64 5.40 16.64 2.83
N ALA A 65 5.78 17.29 3.94
CA ALA A 65 6.39 16.67 5.10
C ALA A 65 5.33 15.92 5.95
N PRO A 66 5.74 14.90 6.74
CA PRO A 66 4.83 14.17 7.62
C PRO A 66 4.28 15.08 8.72
N LYS A 67 2.96 15.09 8.90
CA LYS A 67 2.25 15.82 9.95
C LYS A 67 1.29 14.90 10.68
N ASN A 68 1.13 15.09 11.99
CA ASN A 68 0.04 14.45 12.72
C ASN A 68 -1.31 14.83 12.09
N GLY A 69 -2.14 13.82 11.85
CA GLY A 69 -3.36 13.97 11.07
C GLY A 69 -4.40 14.84 11.75
N LEU A 70 -4.61 14.67 13.05
CA LEU A 70 -5.58 15.48 13.78
C LEU A 70 -5.14 16.95 13.85
N ASP A 71 -3.86 17.21 14.05
CA ASP A 71 -3.33 18.57 14.09
C ASP A 71 -3.40 19.24 12.71
N PHE A 72 -3.04 18.51 11.66
CA PHE A 72 -3.20 18.97 10.27
C PHE A 72 -4.65 19.35 9.96
N LEU A 73 -5.62 18.49 10.31
CA LEU A 73 -7.04 18.71 10.01
C LEU A 73 -7.70 19.79 10.89
N LYS A 74 -7.16 20.06 12.09
CA LYS A 74 -7.62 21.17 12.95
C LYS A 74 -7.19 22.53 12.41
N ASN A 75 -6.02 22.62 11.81
CA ASN A 75 -5.42 23.87 11.33
C ASN A 75 -5.93 24.33 9.95
N LYS A 76 -7.17 23.97 9.58
CA LYS A 76 -7.85 24.34 8.33
C LYS A 76 -6.93 24.18 7.10
N PRO A 77 -6.55 22.94 6.78
CA PRO A 77 -5.61 22.69 5.68
C PRO A 77 -6.21 23.12 4.34
N ASP A 78 -5.34 23.53 3.44
CA ASP A 78 -5.69 23.98 2.09
C ASP A 78 -5.99 22.78 1.17
N LEU A 79 -7.13 22.14 1.40
CA LEU A 79 -7.62 20.99 0.66
C LEU A 79 -8.35 21.43 -0.62
N PRO A 80 -8.33 20.61 -1.68
CA PRO A 80 -9.08 20.91 -2.91
C PRO A 80 -10.59 20.86 -2.67
N ASP A 81 -11.34 21.64 -3.46
CA ASP A 81 -12.80 21.68 -3.41
C ASP A 81 -13.43 20.36 -3.84
N ILE A 82 -12.85 19.71 -4.86
CA ILE A 82 -13.30 18.42 -5.38
C ILE A 82 -12.11 17.48 -5.40
N MET A 83 -12.29 16.29 -4.85
CA MET A 83 -11.30 15.22 -4.89
C MET A 83 -11.99 13.88 -5.08
N SER A 84 -11.48 13.05 -5.99
CA SER A 84 -11.99 11.72 -6.26
C SER A 84 -10.84 10.76 -6.47
N TRP A 85 -10.93 9.57 -5.90
CA TRP A 85 -9.92 8.53 -6.02
C TRP A 85 -10.59 7.16 -6.01
N LYS A 86 -9.86 6.14 -6.45
CA LYS A 86 -10.34 4.76 -6.40
C LYS A 86 -9.18 3.78 -6.18
N PRO A 87 -9.36 2.73 -5.36
CA PRO A 87 -8.34 1.70 -5.24
C PRO A 87 -8.25 0.89 -6.53
N VAL A 88 -7.02 0.64 -6.99
CA VAL A 88 -6.70 -0.32 -8.06
C VAL A 88 -5.66 -1.33 -7.61
N PHE A 89 -5.04 -1.14 -6.46
CA PHE A 89 -4.23 -2.15 -5.80
C PHE A 89 -4.43 -2.09 -4.30
N ALA A 90 -4.64 -3.25 -3.70
CA ALA A 90 -4.75 -3.38 -2.26
C ALA A 90 -4.31 -4.77 -1.81
N LYS A 91 -3.67 -4.82 -0.64
CA LYS A 91 -3.48 -6.05 0.12
C LYS A 91 -3.84 -5.81 1.58
N VAL A 92 -4.34 -6.86 2.22
CA VAL A 92 -4.61 -6.90 3.66
C VAL A 92 -3.75 -7.99 4.30
N ALA A 93 -3.24 -7.72 5.49
CA ALA A 93 -2.43 -8.67 6.23
C ALA A 93 -3.27 -9.81 6.81
N LYS A 94 -2.68 -11.00 6.98
CA LYS A 94 -3.30 -12.18 7.63
C LYS A 94 -3.83 -11.88 9.04
N SER A 95 -3.26 -10.89 9.71
CA SER A 95 -3.70 -10.43 11.04
C SER A 95 -4.98 -9.59 11.01
N ASP A 96 -5.49 -9.24 9.83
CA ASP A 96 -6.69 -8.43 9.59
C ASP A 96 -6.70 -7.09 10.35
N GLU A 97 -5.51 -6.51 10.56
CA GLU A 97 -5.36 -5.22 11.24
C GLU A 97 -4.56 -4.20 10.44
N TRP A 98 -3.84 -4.64 9.40
CA TRP A 98 -2.95 -3.83 8.59
C TRP A 98 -3.30 -4.05 7.13
N GLY A 99 -3.24 -3.01 6.33
CA GLY A 99 -3.37 -3.13 4.89
C GLY A 99 -2.94 -1.86 4.19
N PHE A 100 -2.94 -1.88 2.87
CA PHE A 100 -2.77 -0.67 2.09
C PHE A 100 -3.69 -0.68 0.89
N THR A 101 -3.94 0.51 0.38
CA THR A 101 -4.66 0.77 -0.86
C THR A 101 -3.89 1.83 -1.65
N THR A 102 -3.93 1.72 -2.97
CA THR A 102 -3.35 2.72 -3.86
C THR A 102 -4.12 2.77 -5.18
N GLY A 103 -4.07 3.92 -5.83
CA GLY A 103 -4.59 4.09 -7.15
C GLY A 103 -4.70 5.54 -7.60
N PRO A 104 -5.37 5.76 -8.74
CA PRO A 104 -5.46 7.07 -9.32
C PRO A 104 -6.34 7.96 -8.46
N ILE A 105 -5.87 9.19 -8.27
CA ILE A 105 -6.55 10.28 -7.61
C ILE A 105 -6.59 11.48 -8.56
N ASN A 106 -7.64 12.27 -8.44
CA ASN A 106 -7.77 13.53 -9.15
C ASN A 106 -8.40 14.56 -8.22
N TRP A 107 -8.00 15.80 -8.39
CA TRP A 107 -8.50 16.90 -7.59
C TRP A 107 -8.58 18.19 -8.40
N GLN A 108 -9.44 19.09 -7.95
CA GLN A 108 -9.68 20.36 -8.60
C GLN A 108 -10.07 21.42 -7.58
N ARG A 109 -9.55 22.64 -7.79
CA ARG A 109 -10.04 23.84 -7.12
C ARG A 109 -10.91 24.65 -8.06
N ILE A 110 -11.89 25.36 -7.52
CA ILE A 110 -12.76 26.25 -8.28
C ILE A 110 -11.89 27.31 -8.99
N GLY A 111 -12.07 27.45 -10.30
CA GLY A 111 -11.29 28.37 -11.14
C GLY A 111 -9.95 27.82 -11.63
N PHE A 112 -9.55 26.61 -11.23
CA PHE A 112 -8.32 25.96 -11.67
C PHE A 112 -8.59 24.70 -12.48
N SER A 113 -7.60 24.28 -13.27
CA SER A 113 -7.64 23.04 -14.02
C SER A 113 -7.59 21.83 -13.09
N LYS A 114 -8.21 20.73 -13.54
CA LYS A 114 -8.18 19.45 -12.84
C LYS A 114 -6.78 18.83 -12.89
N LYS A 115 -6.29 18.40 -11.73
CA LYS A 115 -5.02 17.70 -11.54
C LYS A 115 -5.24 16.20 -11.35
N TYR A 116 -4.18 15.43 -11.56
CA TYR A 116 -4.18 13.98 -11.49
C TYR A 116 -2.93 13.49 -10.74
N GLY A 117 -3.02 12.29 -10.18
CA GLY A 117 -1.90 11.68 -9.48
C GLY A 117 -2.22 10.27 -9.03
N GLU A 118 -1.34 9.74 -8.20
CA GLU A 118 -1.56 8.50 -7.45
C GLU A 118 -1.59 8.79 -5.95
N TYR A 119 -2.45 8.07 -5.22
CA TYR A 119 -2.44 8.07 -3.77
C TYR A 119 -1.91 6.73 -3.23
N LEU A 120 -1.32 6.77 -2.04
CA LEU A 120 -1.03 5.59 -1.24
C LEU A 120 -1.59 5.82 0.16
N CYS A 121 -2.40 4.88 0.63
CA CYS A 121 -2.95 4.88 1.97
C CYS A 121 -2.56 3.59 2.68
N VAL A 122 -1.87 3.69 3.81
CA VAL A 122 -1.66 2.58 4.76
C VAL A 122 -2.75 2.67 5.81
N TRP A 123 -3.40 1.55 6.05
CA TRP A 123 -4.54 1.42 6.94
C TRP A 123 -4.20 0.56 8.15
N LYS A 124 -4.72 0.96 9.30
CA LYS A 124 -4.71 0.14 10.52
C LYS A 124 -6.09 0.03 11.13
N ARG A 125 -6.44 -1.15 11.63
CA ARG A 125 -7.64 -1.30 12.46
C ARG A 125 -7.36 -0.86 13.88
N ASN A 126 -8.21 0.03 14.38
CA ASN A 126 -8.16 0.42 15.77
C ASN A 126 -8.78 -0.66 16.68
N ARG A 127 -8.75 -0.44 17.99
CA ARG A 127 -9.32 -1.38 18.98
C ARG A 127 -10.83 -1.61 18.87
N LYS A 128 -11.55 -0.71 18.18
CA LYS A 128 -12.98 -0.84 17.89
C LYS A 128 -13.26 -1.64 16.62
N GLY A 129 -12.22 -2.09 15.91
CA GLY A 129 -12.34 -2.81 14.64
C GLY A 129 -12.54 -1.90 13.43
N GLU A 130 -12.40 -0.58 13.59
CA GLU A 130 -12.57 0.37 12.50
C GLU A 130 -11.23 0.58 11.77
N TRP A 131 -11.26 0.56 10.44
CA TRP A 131 -10.12 0.97 9.61
C TRP A 131 -9.89 2.47 9.74
N LYS A 132 -8.66 2.85 10.12
CA LYS A 132 -8.17 4.22 10.23
C LYS A 132 -6.91 4.40 9.39
N ILE A 133 -6.72 5.61 8.90
CA ILE A 133 -5.52 5.97 8.14
C ILE A 133 -4.33 5.93 9.09
N ALA A 134 -3.33 5.10 8.80
CA ALA A 134 -2.02 5.18 9.44
C ALA A 134 -1.16 6.21 8.70
N TYR A 135 -1.09 6.08 7.37
CA TYR A 135 -0.39 7.02 6.50
C TYR A 135 -1.18 7.31 5.25
N ARG A 136 -1.14 8.55 4.79
CA ARG A 136 -1.61 8.92 3.47
C ARG A 136 -0.66 9.88 2.78
N ALA A 137 -0.32 9.55 1.54
CA ALA A 137 0.50 10.36 0.66
C ALA A 137 -0.11 10.38 -0.76
N GLU A 138 0.27 11.39 -1.51
CA GLU A 138 -0.14 11.60 -2.90
C GLU A 138 1.04 12.13 -3.71
N THR A 139 1.10 11.76 -4.99
CA THR A 139 2.09 12.28 -5.93
C THR A 139 1.40 12.68 -7.23
N GLU A 140 1.70 13.88 -7.72
CA GLU A 140 1.06 14.48 -8.89
C GLU A 140 1.73 14.00 -10.18
N HIS A 141 0.94 13.82 -11.23
CA HIS A 141 1.43 13.60 -12.60
C HIS A 141 0.45 14.15 -13.64
N GLY A 142 0.85 14.16 -14.91
CA GLY A 142 -0.02 14.56 -16.02
C GLY A 142 -1.29 13.70 -16.16
N LYS A 143 -2.19 14.07 -17.09
CA LYS A 143 -3.43 13.31 -17.32
C LYS A 143 -3.12 11.81 -17.60
N PRO A 144 -3.79 10.87 -16.92
CA PRO A 144 -3.55 9.44 -17.10
C PRO A 144 -3.67 9.00 -18.56
N ALA A 145 -2.69 8.24 -19.03
CA ALA A 145 -2.67 7.68 -20.38
C ALA A 145 -2.97 6.17 -20.32
N GLY A 146 -4.22 5.81 -20.04
CA GLY A 146 -4.68 4.41 -20.11
C GLY A 146 -5.52 3.95 -18.93
N LYS A 147 -5.94 2.68 -19.00
CA LYS A 147 -6.64 1.99 -17.90
C LYS A 147 -5.60 1.22 -17.09
N ILE A 148 -5.68 1.34 -15.77
CA ILE A 148 -4.89 0.54 -14.82
C ILE A 148 -5.75 -0.65 -14.39
N ASN A 149 -5.18 -1.85 -14.43
CA ASN A 149 -5.84 -3.06 -13.96
C ASN A 149 -6.00 -3.03 -12.43
N THR A 150 -7.16 -3.48 -11.98
CA THR A 150 -7.46 -3.61 -10.55
C THR A 150 -7.00 -4.97 -10.03
N THR A 151 -6.24 -4.97 -8.94
CA THR A 151 -5.75 -6.16 -8.26
C THR A 151 -6.03 -6.02 -6.76
N PHE A 152 -6.92 -6.84 -6.21
CA PHE A 152 -7.21 -6.85 -4.78
C PHE A 152 -6.88 -8.23 -4.25
N GLU A 153 -5.93 -8.30 -3.32
CA GLU A 153 -5.41 -9.58 -2.82
C GLU A 153 -5.73 -9.74 -1.34
N SER A 154 -6.45 -10.81 -1.06
CA SER A 154 -6.56 -11.38 0.27
C SER A 154 -5.41 -12.32 0.55
N PRO A 155 -5.04 -12.51 1.83
CA PRO A 155 -4.08 -13.54 2.18
C PRO A 155 -4.60 -14.94 1.79
N VAL A 156 -3.70 -15.82 1.38
CA VAL A 156 -3.99 -17.22 0.98
C VAL A 156 -4.50 -18.06 2.16
N ASP A 157 -4.14 -17.68 3.39
CA ASP A 157 -4.66 -18.21 4.64
C ASP A 157 -4.53 -17.16 5.76
N ASN A 158 -5.27 -17.36 6.85
CA ASN A 158 -5.20 -16.51 8.04
C ASN A 158 -4.36 -17.11 9.18
N GLN A 159 -3.49 -18.08 8.87
CA GLN A 159 -2.64 -18.72 9.86
C GLN A 159 -1.32 -17.96 10.00
N PHE A 160 -1.01 -17.55 11.22
CA PHE A 160 0.26 -16.88 11.52
C PHE A 160 0.64 -17.07 12.99
N ARG A 161 1.94 -16.93 13.28
CA ARG A 161 2.47 -17.06 14.64
C ARG A 161 2.06 -15.86 15.49
N LYS A 162 1.19 -16.10 16.47
CA LYS A 162 0.76 -15.09 17.43
C LYS A 162 1.83 -14.90 18.53
N SER A 163 2.81 -14.03 18.31
CA SER A 163 3.79 -13.65 19.34
C SER A 163 3.77 -12.15 19.61
N ARG A 164 3.36 -11.78 20.83
CA ARG A 164 3.15 -10.38 21.26
C ARG A 164 4.25 -9.80 22.15
N SER A 165 5.36 -10.49 22.36
CA SER A 165 6.42 -9.93 23.21
C SER A 165 7.01 -8.68 22.56
N LYS A 166 7.14 -7.60 23.35
CA LYS A 166 7.67 -6.31 22.88
C LYS A 166 9.04 -6.47 22.21
N ALA A 167 9.91 -7.31 22.77
CA ALA A 167 11.23 -7.60 22.22
C ALA A 167 11.14 -8.23 20.82
N ARG A 168 10.22 -9.16 20.59
CA ARG A 168 10.07 -9.80 19.28
C ARG A 168 9.41 -8.89 18.25
N LEU A 169 8.49 -8.01 18.67
CA LEU A 169 7.92 -7.00 17.78
C LEU A 169 9.00 -6.00 17.32
N ARG A 170 9.83 -5.51 18.24
CA ARG A 170 10.99 -4.66 17.90
C ARG A 170 11.98 -5.34 16.96
N GLN A 171 12.40 -6.58 17.28
CA GLN A 171 13.28 -7.34 16.40
C GLN A 171 12.70 -7.49 14.98
N ARG A 172 11.38 -7.62 14.85
CA ARG A 172 10.70 -7.75 13.56
C ARG A 172 10.64 -6.44 12.78
N GLU A 173 10.60 -5.30 13.45
CA GLU A 173 10.74 -3.96 12.86
C GLU A 173 12.20 -3.71 12.45
N ASP A 174 13.16 -4.05 13.31
CA ASP A 174 14.60 -3.91 13.03
C ASP A 174 15.01 -4.63 11.73
N ILE A 175 14.44 -5.83 11.47
CA ILE A 175 14.65 -6.55 10.21
C ILE A 175 14.23 -5.71 9.00
N ILE A 176 13.07 -5.04 9.05
CA ILE A 176 12.60 -4.20 7.93
C ILE A 176 13.49 -2.97 7.78
N LEU A 177 13.88 -2.34 8.89
CA LEU A 177 14.75 -1.18 8.86
C LEU A 177 16.13 -1.51 8.28
N SER A 178 16.75 -2.60 8.72
CA SER A 178 18.03 -3.06 8.18
C SER A 178 17.92 -3.50 6.71
N THR A 179 16.80 -4.10 6.31
CA THR A 179 16.55 -4.44 4.90
C THR A 179 16.43 -3.17 4.04
N ASP A 180 15.72 -2.15 4.50
CA ASP A 180 15.62 -0.88 3.80
C ASP A 180 16.99 -0.18 3.72
N GLN A 181 17.76 -0.14 4.81
CA GLN A 181 19.11 0.42 4.82
C GLN A 181 20.06 -0.30 3.84
N LEU A 182 19.94 -1.62 3.72
CA LEU A 182 20.66 -2.39 2.71
C LEU A 182 20.22 -1.98 1.30
N PHE A 183 18.92 -1.86 1.04
CA PHE A 183 18.42 -1.39 -0.25
C PHE A 183 18.92 0.04 -0.55
N SER A 184 18.87 0.97 0.40
CA SER A 184 19.43 2.32 0.28
C SER A 184 20.93 2.31 -0.07
N THR A 185 21.71 1.43 0.56
CA THR A 185 23.15 1.29 0.30
C THR A 185 23.41 0.82 -1.12
N ILE A 186 22.64 -0.16 -1.60
CA ILE A 186 22.78 -0.71 -2.95
C ILE A 186 22.24 0.28 -3.99
N LEU A 187 21.15 1.02 -3.71
CA LEU A 187 20.65 2.10 -4.58
C LEU A 187 21.75 3.12 -4.87
N LYS A 188 22.47 3.55 -3.82
CA LYS A 188 23.56 4.50 -3.95
C LYS A 188 24.74 3.96 -4.77
N ALA A 189 25.00 2.66 -4.72
CA ALA A 189 26.09 2.03 -5.46
C ALA A 189 25.70 1.71 -6.92
N ASP A 190 24.54 1.09 -7.13
CA ASP A 190 24.01 0.70 -8.42
C ASP A 190 22.48 0.52 -8.37
N ASN A 191 21.75 1.49 -8.90
CA ASN A 191 20.28 1.48 -8.92
C ASN A 191 19.70 0.23 -9.61
N GLN A 192 20.31 -0.25 -10.70
CA GLN A 192 19.80 -1.40 -11.47
C GLN A 192 19.84 -2.70 -10.67
N THR A 193 20.96 -2.96 -9.98
CA THR A 193 21.13 -4.10 -9.07
C THR A 193 20.18 -3.98 -7.90
N ALA A 194 20.05 -2.78 -7.33
CA ALA A 194 19.14 -2.52 -6.22
C ALA A 194 17.69 -2.88 -6.59
N PHE A 195 17.18 -2.39 -7.73
CA PHE A 195 15.83 -2.74 -8.16
C PHE A 195 15.69 -4.23 -8.49
N ASN A 196 16.70 -4.84 -9.12
CA ASN A 196 16.66 -6.27 -9.42
C ASN A 196 16.58 -7.15 -8.15
N GLU A 197 17.27 -6.74 -7.09
CA GLU A 197 17.32 -7.49 -5.84
C GLU A 197 16.13 -7.21 -4.93
N PHE A 198 15.56 -6.01 -4.92
CA PHE A 198 14.55 -5.66 -3.91
C PHE A 198 13.13 -5.57 -4.43
N LEU A 199 12.86 -5.52 -5.74
CA LEU A 199 11.50 -5.45 -6.26
C LEU A 199 10.96 -6.84 -6.65
N THR A 200 9.64 -6.98 -6.61
CA THR A 200 8.94 -8.11 -7.22
C THR A 200 8.72 -7.85 -8.72
N GLN A 201 8.34 -8.91 -9.46
CA GLN A 201 8.03 -8.77 -10.89
C GLN A 201 6.86 -7.81 -11.18
N ASN A 202 5.98 -7.57 -10.20
CA ASN A 202 4.79 -6.74 -10.33
C ASN A 202 4.85 -5.45 -9.49
N SER A 203 6.04 -5.04 -9.02
CA SER A 203 6.20 -3.80 -8.25
C SER A 203 5.64 -2.59 -8.99
N ARG A 204 5.10 -1.64 -8.23
CA ARG A 204 4.60 -0.36 -8.74
C ARG A 204 5.48 0.77 -8.25
N LEU A 205 6.02 1.55 -9.17
CA LEU A 205 6.82 2.74 -8.88
C LEU A 205 6.03 4.00 -9.24
N TYR A 206 5.89 4.90 -8.28
CA TYR A 206 5.26 6.21 -8.46
C TYR A 206 6.28 7.30 -8.16
N LEU A 207 6.64 8.07 -9.19
CA LEU A 207 7.56 9.20 -9.10
C LEU A 207 6.79 10.51 -9.35
N PRO A 208 7.21 11.63 -8.76
CA PRO A 208 6.63 12.93 -9.07
C PRO A 208 6.68 13.22 -10.57
N ASP A 209 5.61 13.78 -11.10
CA ASP A 209 5.44 14.19 -12.50
C ASP A 209 5.47 13.05 -13.53
N GLN A 210 5.55 11.79 -13.09
CA GLN A 210 5.61 10.62 -13.95
C GLN A 210 4.36 9.75 -13.80
N GLN A 211 3.93 9.14 -14.91
CA GLN A 211 2.89 8.12 -14.86
C GLN A 211 3.39 6.89 -14.07
N PRO A 212 2.49 6.13 -13.42
CA PRO A 212 2.84 4.88 -12.76
C PRO A 212 3.61 3.93 -13.67
N VAL A 213 4.74 3.41 -13.18
CA VAL A 213 5.49 2.36 -13.87
C VAL A 213 5.28 1.05 -13.12
N ILE A 214 4.70 0.06 -13.81
CA ILE A 214 4.33 -1.22 -13.22
C ILE A 214 5.15 -2.34 -13.87
N GLY A 215 5.81 -3.11 -13.02
CA GLY A 215 6.60 -4.28 -13.37
C GLY A 215 8.10 -4.00 -13.38
N LEU A 216 8.89 -4.97 -12.91
CA LEU A 216 10.34 -4.83 -12.70
C LEU A 216 11.08 -4.39 -13.97
N ASP A 217 10.86 -5.08 -15.08
CA ASP A 217 11.55 -4.79 -16.35
C ASP A 217 11.17 -3.40 -16.90
N HIS A 218 9.91 -3.01 -16.75
CA HIS A 218 9.45 -1.67 -17.15
C HIS A 218 10.06 -0.59 -16.27
N ILE A 219 10.14 -0.80 -14.95
CA ILE A 219 10.78 0.12 -14.01
C ILE A 219 12.25 0.31 -14.38
N LYS A 220 13.01 -0.78 -14.54
CA LYS A 220 14.44 -0.73 -14.88
C LYS A 220 14.69 -0.04 -16.22
N THR A 221 13.86 -0.35 -17.22
CA THR A 221 13.95 0.25 -18.56
C THR A 221 13.62 1.74 -18.52
N PHE A 222 12.55 2.12 -17.82
CA PHE A 222 12.13 3.50 -17.66
C PHE A 222 13.21 4.35 -16.99
N LEU A 223 13.71 3.93 -15.83
CA LEU A 223 14.72 4.67 -15.08
C LEU A 223 16.00 4.86 -15.90
N LYS A 224 16.46 3.80 -16.58
CA LYS A 224 17.62 3.87 -17.48
C LYS A 224 17.38 4.84 -18.64
N LYS A 225 16.22 4.77 -19.30
CA LYS A 225 15.88 5.63 -20.45
C LYS A 225 15.78 7.10 -20.05
N GLN A 226 15.26 7.37 -18.86
CA GLN A 226 15.08 8.72 -18.34
C GLN A 226 16.33 9.27 -17.62
N ALA A 227 17.41 8.49 -17.56
CA ALA A 227 18.62 8.80 -16.78
C ALA A 227 18.29 9.20 -15.33
N ILE A 228 17.33 8.49 -14.72
CA ILE A 228 16.92 8.71 -13.33
C ILE A 228 17.74 7.81 -12.41
N THR A 229 18.34 8.39 -11.39
CA THR A 229 18.94 7.66 -10.27
C THR A 229 18.30 8.10 -8.97
N ILE A 230 18.14 7.15 -8.04
CA ILE A 230 17.49 7.38 -6.76
C ILE A 230 18.45 7.01 -5.64
N GLU A 231 18.55 7.89 -4.64
CA GLU A 231 19.16 7.60 -3.35
C GLU A 231 18.10 7.73 -2.26
N THR A 232 18.13 6.86 -1.25
CA THR A 232 17.20 6.90 -0.13
C THR A 232 17.92 6.82 1.21
N THR A 233 17.27 7.36 2.25
CA THR A 233 17.68 7.22 3.65
C THR A 233 16.45 6.86 4.47
N ALA A 234 16.43 5.63 4.98
CA ALA A 234 15.34 5.11 5.80
C ALA A 234 15.29 5.75 7.19
N ASN A 235 14.07 6.10 7.64
CA ASN A 235 13.84 6.72 8.93
C ASN A 235 12.94 5.88 9.83
N ASN A 236 11.77 5.46 9.32
CA ASN A 236 10.76 4.77 10.11
C ASN A 236 10.28 3.51 9.40
N VAL A 237 9.85 2.54 10.19
CA VAL A 237 9.25 1.29 9.72
C VAL A 237 8.10 0.90 10.61
N ASP A 238 7.22 0.07 10.07
CA ASP A 238 6.17 -0.61 10.80
C ASP A 238 5.75 -1.84 10.02
N ARG A 239 5.16 -2.80 10.72
CA ARG A 239 4.92 -4.13 10.17
C ARG A 239 3.61 -4.70 10.69
N ALA A 240 2.89 -5.38 9.81
CA ALA A 240 1.70 -6.14 10.18
C ALA A 240 2.02 -7.16 11.28
N TYR A 241 1.06 -7.42 12.16
CA TYR A 241 1.25 -8.34 13.27
C TYR A 241 1.49 -9.78 12.80
N SER A 242 0.88 -10.20 11.69
CA SER A 242 1.13 -11.49 11.03
C SER A 242 2.52 -11.58 10.40
N GLY A 243 3.02 -10.46 9.88
CA GLY A 243 4.44 -10.26 9.56
C GLY A 243 4.83 -10.45 8.11
N GLU A 244 3.91 -10.63 7.20
CA GLU A 244 4.15 -10.72 5.76
C GLU A 244 4.08 -9.38 5.04
N LEU A 245 3.47 -8.35 5.65
CA LEU A 245 3.44 -6.98 5.10
C LEU A 245 4.11 -5.99 6.05
N ALA A 246 4.78 -5.00 5.48
CA ALA A 246 5.37 -3.89 6.21
C ALA A 246 5.40 -2.62 5.36
N TYR A 247 5.62 -1.46 5.98
CA TYR A 247 6.08 -0.29 5.26
C TYR A 247 7.38 0.24 5.86
N SER A 248 8.12 0.97 5.04
CA SER A 248 9.17 1.88 5.48
C SER A 248 8.99 3.25 4.84
N ASN A 249 9.50 4.29 5.49
CA ASN A 249 9.52 5.64 4.95
C ASN A 249 10.80 6.38 5.32
N GLY A 250 11.09 7.42 4.55
CA GLY A 250 12.29 8.20 4.76
C GLY A 250 12.44 9.37 3.81
N ASN A 251 13.71 9.74 3.61
CA ASN A 251 14.10 10.78 2.66
C ASN A 251 14.62 10.14 1.38
N ALA A 252 14.47 10.83 0.26
CA ALA A 252 15.02 10.43 -1.01
C ALA A 252 15.57 11.64 -1.77
N VAL A 253 16.54 11.39 -2.63
CA VAL A 253 17.00 12.31 -3.66
C VAL A 253 16.85 11.61 -4.99
N ILE A 254 16.06 12.20 -5.88
CA ILE A 254 15.91 11.73 -7.26
C ILE A 254 16.75 12.66 -8.12
N MET A 255 17.74 12.11 -8.82
CA MET A 255 18.53 12.82 -9.80
C MET A 255 18.00 12.52 -11.20
N GLN A 256 17.79 13.55 -12.01
CA GLN A 256 17.43 13.43 -13.42
C GLN A 256 18.07 14.58 -14.21
N ASN A 257 18.88 14.29 -15.24
CA ASN A 257 19.56 15.30 -16.06
C ASN A 257 20.30 16.37 -15.22
N ASP A 258 21.07 15.94 -14.21
CA ASP A 258 21.78 16.79 -13.25
C ASP A 258 20.91 17.65 -12.32
N GLU A 259 19.59 17.53 -12.39
CA GLU A 259 18.67 18.16 -11.44
C GLU A 259 18.36 17.22 -10.27
N ALA A 260 18.56 17.72 -9.05
CA ALA A 260 18.28 17.00 -7.82
C ALA A 260 16.92 17.40 -7.25
N VAL A 261 16.01 16.44 -7.14
CA VAL A 261 14.70 16.63 -6.51
C VAL A 261 14.70 15.95 -5.14
N ASN A 262 14.56 16.76 -4.09
CA ASN A 262 14.40 16.24 -2.73
C ASN A 262 12.98 15.72 -2.52
N CYS A 263 12.88 14.46 -2.12
CA CYS A 263 11.63 13.75 -1.92
C CYS A 263 11.56 13.12 -0.54
N HIS A 264 10.34 12.80 -0.13
CA HIS A 264 10.08 11.71 0.79
C HIS A 264 9.73 10.45 0.00
N TYR A 265 9.87 9.29 0.63
CA TYR A 265 9.37 8.04 0.07
C TYR A 265 8.55 7.27 1.10
N ILE A 266 7.60 6.48 0.60
CA ILE A 266 6.95 5.40 1.33
C ILE A 266 7.09 4.14 0.47
N ARG A 267 7.48 3.04 1.10
CA ARG A 267 7.72 1.76 0.45
C ARG A 267 6.93 0.67 1.17
N ILE A 268 6.17 -0.10 0.42
CA ILE A 268 5.43 -1.25 0.92
C ILE A 268 6.21 -2.51 0.61
N TRP A 269 6.48 -3.28 1.65
CA TRP A 269 7.23 -4.52 1.62
C TRP A 269 6.31 -5.71 1.81
N GLU A 270 6.63 -6.80 1.10
CA GLU A 270 5.98 -8.09 1.24
C GLU A 270 7.04 -9.19 1.36
N LEU A 271 6.86 -10.06 2.36
CA LEU A 271 7.66 -11.27 2.52
C LEU A 271 7.24 -12.30 1.48
N GLN A 272 8.15 -12.65 0.60
CA GLN A 272 7.92 -13.62 -0.47
C GLN A 272 8.10 -15.07 0.03
N GLU A 273 7.72 -16.04 -0.81
CA GLU A 273 7.80 -17.48 -0.49
C GLU A 273 9.23 -17.97 -0.23
N ASP A 274 10.23 -17.33 -0.84
CA ASP A 274 11.66 -17.58 -0.63
C ASP A 274 12.21 -16.93 0.67
N ALA A 275 11.33 -16.40 1.52
CA ALA A 275 11.62 -15.66 2.74
C ALA A 275 12.37 -14.33 2.54
N MET A 276 12.42 -13.80 1.31
CA MET A 276 12.99 -12.49 1.03
C MET A 276 11.93 -11.40 1.15
N TRP A 277 12.30 -10.27 1.75
CA TRP A 277 11.49 -9.07 1.72
C TRP A 277 11.68 -8.36 0.39
N LYS A 278 10.59 -8.20 -0.36
CA LYS A 278 10.59 -7.46 -1.62
C LYS A 278 9.57 -6.33 -1.59
N VAL A 279 9.83 -5.30 -2.35
CA VAL A 279 8.99 -4.11 -2.50
C VAL A 279 7.89 -4.39 -3.49
N ILE A 280 6.65 -4.10 -3.13
CA ILE A 280 5.49 -4.23 -4.03
C ILE A 280 4.93 -2.88 -4.48
N VAL A 281 5.10 -1.83 -3.67
CA VAL A 281 4.76 -0.45 -4.03
C VAL A 281 5.83 0.47 -3.50
N GLU A 282 6.22 1.44 -4.31
CA GLU A 282 7.15 2.47 -3.92
C GLU A 282 6.68 3.82 -4.45
N MET A 283 6.44 4.76 -3.54
CA MET A 283 5.96 6.09 -3.85
C MET A 283 6.95 7.15 -3.39
N TYR A 284 7.30 8.06 -4.30
CA TYR A 284 8.07 9.25 -4.04
C TYR A 284 7.21 10.50 -4.23
N PHE A 285 7.38 11.48 -3.35
CA PHE A 285 6.67 12.76 -3.41
C PHE A 285 7.59 13.89 -2.94
N LYS A 286 7.49 15.04 -3.60
CA LYS A 286 8.39 16.20 -3.39
C LYS A 286 8.25 16.73 -1.97
N LYS A 287 9.36 17.22 -1.40
CA LYS A 287 9.40 17.97 -0.14
C LYS A 287 8.92 19.41 -0.30
#